data_AF-A0A0M8MXH4-F1
#
_entry.id   AF-A0A0M8MXH4-F1
#
_cell.length_a   1.000
_cell.length_b   1.000
_cell.length_c   1.000
_cell.angle_alpha   90.00
_cell.angle_beta   90.00
_cell.angle_gamma   90.00
#
_symmetry.space_group_name_H-M   'P 1'
#
loop_
_entity.id
_entity.type
_entity.pdbx_description
1 polymer ?
#
loop_
_entity_poly.entity_id
_entity_poly.type
_entity_poly.pdbx_seq_one_letter_code
_entity_poly.pdbx_strand_id
1 'polypeptide(L)'
;MSSMGARSGERMIHQDFIARIRFSNALPPPPNPPKLLDIPNTGLASGQYTTPGFASRLAREQPLNIEADAELGMPLDLVGIPGVFDGDERAIQAPAQPPAIHPHDRALLRPIASLGKHKVAEASVSFLRRTEYISSLAPKRFEAGHPRALLAKARKPARRPEPAADSPTAIKRKIDRGFEIAEQDLKDQKRIKHPSKKHLKLVDASPLLPDLDAFPDSGAYVTVKFLTNPVSGSTEYDTRLLCGLFKPIDRTPTEEAALERAMAAYEQDPVNNPKPQNLMNYDFYLGQSRADADGFRRKFDIEDPDHSDEELYTRQSETGSYFQFNRVRAYETAQETELDHPTKYDDEIILANNEDDTYPKQKAVYYYPVMQKSTIRPQRTKNIARTNYGLDDEDDPRVVDQLDITVDDPTEEMKEAIKMYKEHPLGWEQEEIVEEVHHEGLHLEDGEGDGEGELEDGHHGGSSPAAARDRNSINGDDAEAEMTGTLMATWRQRRWTRTRTKTRTRAVG
;
A
#
# COMPACT_ATOMS: atom_id res chain seq x y z
N MET A 1 -27.12 -73.78 17.73
CA MET A 1 -26.38 -74.97 18.21
C MET A 1 -26.20 -75.94 17.06
N SER A 2 -25.11 -76.69 17.11
CA SER A 2 -24.29 -77.17 15.99
C SER A 2 -24.81 -78.43 15.27
N SER A 3 -24.42 -78.56 13.99
CA SER A 3 -24.00 -79.75 13.19
C SER A 3 -24.37 -81.17 13.67
N MET A 4 -24.66 -82.18 12.84
CA MET A 4 -23.82 -82.68 11.73
C MET A 4 -24.47 -83.93 11.10
N GLY A 5 -24.22 -84.18 9.81
CA GLY A 5 -23.76 -85.48 9.28
C GLY A 5 -24.73 -86.67 9.15
N ALA A 6 -24.99 -87.04 7.89
CA ALA A 6 -25.81 -88.18 7.45
C ALA A 6 -25.09 -89.54 7.53
N ARG A 7 -25.86 -90.64 7.65
CA ARG A 7 -25.45 -92.00 7.24
C ARG A 7 -26.63 -92.83 6.71
N SER A 8 -26.27 -93.72 5.78
CA SER A 8 -27.10 -94.39 4.78
C SER A 8 -27.56 -95.81 5.15
N GLY A 9 -28.81 -96.13 4.81
CA GLY A 9 -29.16 -97.28 3.95
C GLY A 9 -29.85 -98.51 4.57
N GLU A 10 -31.18 -98.64 4.43
CA GLU A 10 -31.91 -99.94 4.39
C GLU A 10 -33.28 -99.84 3.65
N ARG A 11 -33.82 -100.99 3.18
CA ARG A 11 -34.80 -101.22 2.07
C ARG A 11 -36.29 -100.94 2.35
N MET A 12 -37.09 -100.77 1.29
CA MET A 12 -38.44 -100.16 1.27
C MET A 12 -39.61 -101.13 0.91
N ILE A 13 -40.82 -100.86 1.46
CA ILE A 13 -42.14 -101.43 1.09
C ILE A 13 -43.09 -100.26 0.75
N HIS A 14 -43.87 -100.34 -0.34
CA HIS A 14 -44.78 -99.26 -0.76
C HIS A 14 -46.19 -99.42 -0.15
N GLN A 15 -46.52 -98.52 0.79
CA GLN A 15 -47.89 -98.15 1.15
C GLN A 15 -48.16 -96.78 0.54
N ASP A 16 -49.28 -96.58 -0.14
CA ASP A 16 -49.60 -95.28 -0.73
C ASP A 16 -50.98 -94.76 -0.28
N PHE A 17 -51.07 -93.44 -0.16
CA PHE A 17 -52.21 -92.71 0.41
C PHE A 17 -53.26 -92.41 -0.67
N ILE A 18 -54.50 -92.90 -0.50
CA ILE A 18 -55.58 -92.64 -1.46
C ILE A 18 -56.26 -91.31 -1.12
N ALA A 19 -55.86 -90.25 -1.82
CA ALA A 19 -56.54 -88.95 -1.80
C ALA A 19 -57.23 -88.68 -3.15
N ARG A 20 -58.47 -88.18 -3.09
CA ARG A 20 -59.21 -87.81 -4.32
C ARG A 20 -58.69 -86.46 -4.84
N ILE A 21 -57.81 -86.52 -5.83
CA ILE A 21 -57.29 -85.34 -6.50
C ILE A 21 -58.38 -84.77 -7.42
N ARG A 22 -58.84 -83.55 -7.14
CA ARG A 22 -59.72 -82.76 -8.03
C ARG A 22 -59.04 -81.44 -8.33
N PHE A 23 -58.94 -81.11 -9.62
CA PHE A 23 -58.48 -79.80 -10.08
C PHE A 23 -59.66 -78.83 -10.10
N SER A 24 -59.53 -77.68 -9.44
CA SER A 24 -60.49 -76.58 -9.52
C SER A 24 -59.88 -75.44 -10.32
N ASN A 25 -60.61 -74.93 -11.31
CA ASN A 25 -60.23 -73.76 -12.09
C ASN A 25 -61.25 -72.64 -11.84
N ALA A 26 -61.28 -72.10 -10.62
CA ALA A 26 -62.13 -70.97 -10.30
C ALA A 26 -61.59 -69.74 -11.05
N LEU A 27 -62.35 -69.25 -12.03
CA LEU A 27 -61.99 -68.05 -12.78
C LEU A 27 -62.06 -66.82 -11.87
N PRO A 28 -61.14 -65.85 -12.02
CA PRO A 28 -61.26 -64.59 -11.31
C PRO A 28 -62.54 -63.86 -11.73
N PRO A 29 -63.14 -63.05 -10.84
CA PRO A 29 -64.24 -62.19 -11.23
C PRO A 29 -63.80 -61.21 -12.33
N PRO A 30 -64.71 -60.77 -13.21
CA PRO A 30 -64.35 -59.89 -14.32
C PRO A 30 -63.69 -58.61 -13.79
N PRO A 31 -62.48 -58.26 -14.26
CA PRO A 31 -61.89 -56.98 -13.95
C PRO A 31 -62.70 -55.95 -14.72
N ASN A 32 -63.33 -54.99 -14.04
CA ASN A 32 -64.04 -53.89 -14.68
C ASN A 32 -63.07 -52.69 -14.78
N PRO A 33 -62.14 -52.64 -15.76
CA PRO A 33 -61.24 -51.51 -15.87
C PRO A 33 -62.03 -50.24 -16.22
N PRO A 34 -61.47 -49.07 -15.87
CA PRO A 34 -62.07 -47.80 -16.27
C PRO A 34 -62.18 -47.72 -17.80
N LYS A 35 -63.31 -47.23 -18.30
CA LYS A 35 -63.52 -47.02 -19.73
C LYS A 35 -62.79 -45.76 -20.18
N LEU A 36 -61.92 -45.88 -21.17
CA LEU A 36 -61.35 -44.72 -21.84
C LEU A 36 -62.44 -44.06 -22.69
N LEU A 37 -62.52 -42.73 -22.60
CA LEU A 37 -63.39 -41.92 -23.43
C LEU A 37 -62.64 -41.46 -24.67
N ASP A 38 -63.34 -41.39 -25.80
CA ASP A 38 -62.76 -40.83 -27.02
C ASP A 38 -62.59 -39.32 -26.87
N ILE A 39 -61.34 -38.86 -26.99
CA ILE A 39 -61.01 -37.45 -26.94
C ILE A 39 -61.31 -36.84 -28.32
N PRO A 40 -62.16 -35.79 -28.42
CA PRO A 40 -62.47 -35.17 -29.69
C PRO A 40 -61.20 -34.55 -30.29
N ASN A 41 -60.87 -34.93 -31.52
CA ASN A 41 -59.71 -34.44 -32.26
C ASN A 41 -60.16 -33.83 -33.60
N THR A 42 -59.46 -32.80 -34.06
CA THR A 42 -59.64 -32.21 -35.38
C THR A 42 -58.98 -33.10 -36.44
N GLY A 43 -59.66 -34.19 -36.79
CA GLY A 43 -59.24 -35.07 -37.87
C GLY A 43 -59.24 -34.37 -39.24
N LEU A 44 -58.88 -35.11 -40.30
CA LEU A 44 -58.84 -34.58 -41.66
C LEU A 44 -60.18 -33.99 -42.14
N ALA A 45 -61.30 -34.53 -41.63
CA ALA A 45 -62.65 -34.03 -41.92
C ALA A 45 -62.95 -32.64 -41.31
N SER A 46 -62.16 -32.19 -40.32
CA SER A 46 -62.31 -30.87 -39.71
C SER A 46 -61.84 -29.72 -40.61
N GLY A 47 -61.27 -30.02 -41.79
CA GLY A 47 -60.88 -29.02 -42.79
C GLY A 47 -59.56 -28.30 -42.51
N GLN A 48 -59.10 -28.25 -41.25
CA GLN A 48 -57.89 -27.54 -40.84
C GLN A 48 -56.65 -27.92 -41.69
N TYR A 49 -56.44 -29.21 -41.92
CA TYR A 49 -55.30 -29.73 -42.69
C TYR A 49 -55.52 -29.75 -44.21
N THR A 50 -56.77 -29.65 -44.68
CA THR A 50 -57.11 -29.67 -46.11
C THR A 50 -57.36 -28.27 -46.66
N THR A 51 -57.34 -27.23 -45.82
CA THR A 51 -57.46 -25.85 -46.28
C THR A 51 -56.21 -25.41 -47.04
N PRO A 52 -56.35 -24.61 -48.12
CA PRO A 52 -55.20 -24.01 -48.81
C PRO A 52 -54.29 -23.18 -47.89
N GLY A 53 -54.84 -22.62 -46.81
CA GLY A 53 -54.10 -21.88 -45.79
C GLY A 53 -53.02 -22.71 -45.10
N PHE A 54 -53.23 -24.01 -44.90
CA PHE A 54 -52.24 -24.91 -44.31
C PHE A 54 -50.98 -25.03 -45.17
N ALA A 55 -51.13 -25.02 -46.50
CA ALA A 55 -50.03 -25.08 -47.47
C ALA A 55 -49.41 -23.70 -47.79
N SER A 56 -49.95 -22.60 -47.26
CA SER A 56 -49.48 -21.25 -47.58
C SER A 56 -48.01 -21.00 -47.24
N ARG A 57 -47.52 -21.59 -46.13
CA ARG A 57 -46.11 -21.51 -45.73
C ARG A 57 -45.21 -22.21 -46.75
N LEU A 58 -45.60 -23.41 -47.19
CA LEU A 58 -44.91 -24.19 -48.21
C LEU A 58 -44.90 -23.46 -49.56
N ALA A 59 -46.00 -22.80 -49.93
CA ALA A 59 -46.05 -22.03 -51.17
C ALA A 59 -45.11 -20.81 -51.14
N ARG A 60 -44.96 -20.16 -49.99
CA ARG A 60 -44.11 -18.96 -49.82
C ARG A 60 -42.61 -19.25 -49.75
N GLU A 61 -42.22 -20.47 -49.36
CA GLU A 61 -40.81 -20.88 -49.35
C GLU A 61 -40.31 -21.38 -50.70
N GLN A 62 -41.21 -21.61 -51.67
CA GLN A 62 -40.80 -21.92 -53.04
C GLN A 62 -39.99 -20.75 -53.62
N PRO A 63 -38.80 -21.00 -54.19
CA PRO A 63 -38.03 -19.97 -54.87
C PRO A 63 -38.88 -19.27 -55.93
N LEU A 64 -38.91 -17.95 -55.88
CA LEU A 64 -39.64 -17.17 -56.88
C LEU A 64 -38.97 -17.32 -58.24
N ASN A 65 -39.78 -17.55 -59.27
CA ASN A 65 -39.30 -17.49 -60.63
C ASN A 65 -38.93 -16.03 -60.95
N ILE A 66 -37.67 -15.83 -61.36
CA ILE A 66 -37.16 -14.52 -61.81
C ILE A 66 -37.15 -14.39 -63.33
N GLU A 67 -37.55 -15.45 -64.06
CA GLU A 67 -37.76 -15.41 -65.50
C GLU A 67 -39.06 -14.66 -65.81
N ALA A 68 -38.91 -13.39 -66.18
CA ALA A 68 -40.04 -12.50 -66.45
C ALA A 68 -40.71 -12.81 -67.80
N ASP A 69 -39.90 -13.00 -68.85
CA ASP A 69 -40.30 -13.36 -70.21
C ASP A 69 -39.20 -14.20 -70.87
N ALA A 70 -39.40 -14.58 -72.13
CA ALA A 70 -38.44 -15.38 -72.90
C ALA A 70 -37.07 -14.69 -73.12
N GLU A 71 -36.99 -13.37 -72.91
CA GLU A 71 -35.77 -12.55 -73.10
C GLU A 71 -35.27 -11.97 -71.77
N LEU A 72 -35.71 -12.54 -70.63
CA LEU A 72 -35.35 -12.15 -69.27
C LEU A 72 -35.55 -10.64 -68.97
N GLY A 73 -36.58 -10.04 -69.57
CA GLY A 73 -36.92 -8.62 -69.42
C GLY A 73 -36.01 -7.67 -70.21
N MET A 74 -35.18 -8.19 -71.13
CA MET A 74 -34.32 -7.40 -72.01
C MET A 74 -34.75 -7.61 -73.48
N PRO A 75 -35.79 -6.91 -73.96
CA PRO A 75 -36.34 -7.14 -75.29
C PRO A 75 -35.33 -6.80 -76.40
N LEU A 76 -34.99 -7.77 -77.25
CA LEU A 76 -34.07 -7.62 -78.38
C LEU A 76 -34.83 -7.29 -79.66
N ASP A 77 -35.34 -6.05 -79.76
CA ASP A 77 -36.02 -5.55 -80.94
C ASP A 77 -35.13 -4.59 -81.76
N LEU A 78 -35.02 -4.85 -83.06
CA LEU A 78 -34.28 -4.00 -84.02
C LEU A 78 -35.16 -2.89 -84.60
N VAL A 79 -36.48 -2.97 -84.43
CA VAL A 79 -37.43 -1.99 -84.94
C VAL A 79 -37.22 -0.64 -84.25
N GLY A 80 -36.99 0.41 -85.05
CA GLY A 80 -36.77 1.77 -84.55
C GLY A 80 -35.30 2.14 -84.28
N ILE A 81 -34.36 1.19 -84.42
CA ILE A 81 -32.93 1.49 -84.38
C ILE A 81 -32.48 2.09 -85.72
N PRO A 82 -31.89 3.29 -85.75
CA PRO A 82 -31.47 3.93 -87.00
C PRO A 82 -30.46 3.08 -87.80
N GLY A 83 -30.71 2.90 -89.11
CA GLY A 83 -29.74 2.34 -90.06
C GLY A 83 -29.63 0.81 -90.10
N VAL A 84 -30.19 0.08 -89.14
CA VAL A 84 -30.03 -1.38 -89.03
C VAL A 84 -30.61 -2.13 -90.23
N PHE A 85 -31.76 -1.70 -90.75
CA PHE A 85 -32.36 -2.31 -91.96
C PHE A 85 -31.69 -1.89 -93.27
N ASP A 86 -30.85 -0.85 -93.24
CA ASP A 86 -30.09 -0.34 -94.40
C ASP A 86 -28.65 -0.92 -94.45
N GLY A 87 -28.31 -1.80 -93.52
CA GLY A 87 -26.98 -2.43 -93.40
C GLY A 87 -25.96 -1.66 -92.57
N ASP A 88 -26.36 -0.58 -91.89
CA ASP A 88 -25.52 0.16 -90.94
C ASP A 88 -25.81 -0.28 -89.49
N GLU A 89 -24.98 -1.19 -88.96
CA GLU A 89 -25.12 -1.75 -87.61
C GLU A 89 -24.44 -0.90 -86.52
N ARG A 90 -23.93 0.30 -86.83
CA ARG A 90 -23.16 1.11 -85.87
C ARG A 90 -23.93 1.44 -84.58
N ALA A 91 -25.26 1.52 -84.65
CA ALA A 91 -26.10 1.85 -83.50
C ALA A 91 -26.12 0.77 -82.40
N ILE A 92 -25.86 -0.50 -82.76
CA ILE A 92 -25.83 -1.65 -81.84
C ILE A 92 -24.40 -2.14 -81.53
N GLN A 93 -23.40 -1.60 -82.23
CA GLN A 93 -22.01 -1.95 -82.01
C GLN A 93 -21.41 -1.18 -80.83
N ALA A 94 -20.61 -1.88 -80.03
CA ALA A 94 -19.82 -1.24 -78.99
C ALA A 94 -18.81 -0.26 -79.61
N PRO A 95 -18.57 0.91 -78.98
CA PRO A 95 -17.59 1.87 -79.47
C PRO A 95 -16.18 1.25 -79.43
N ALA A 96 -15.33 1.63 -80.39
CA ALA A 96 -13.96 1.12 -80.48
C ALA A 96 -13.11 1.44 -79.23
N GLN A 97 -13.40 2.57 -78.57
CA GLN A 97 -12.78 2.94 -77.31
C GLN A 97 -13.77 2.72 -76.15
N PRO A 98 -13.46 1.83 -75.19
CA PRO A 98 -14.35 1.59 -74.06
C PRO A 98 -14.44 2.85 -73.18
N PRO A 99 -15.65 3.27 -72.78
CA PRO A 99 -15.86 4.44 -71.94
C PRO A 99 -15.36 4.21 -70.49
N ALA A 100 -15.21 5.30 -69.74
CA ALA A 100 -14.91 5.22 -68.32
C ALA A 100 -16.10 4.61 -67.54
N ILE A 101 -15.82 3.66 -66.64
CA ILE A 101 -16.83 2.92 -65.89
C ILE A 101 -17.51 3.84 -64.86
N HIS A 102 -18.85 3.87 -64.86
CA HIS A 102 -19.61 4.62 -63.87
C HIS A 102 -19.46 3.99 -62.46
N PRO A 103 -19.39 4.79 -61.37
CA PRO A 103 -19.26 4.24 -60.02
C PRO A 103 -20.35 3.22 -59.62
N HIS A 104 -21.59 3.41 -60.09
CA HIS A 104 -22.68 2.45 -59.83
C HIS A 104 -22.50 1.11 -60.56
N ASP A 105 -21.85 1.09 -61.73
CA ASP A 105 -21.65 -0.13 -62.53
C ASP A 105 -20.44 -0.93 -62.07
N ARG A 106 -19.51 -0.29 -61.34
CA ARG A 106 -18.30 -0.93 -60.81
C ARG A 106 -18.62 -2.17 -59.96
N ALA A 107 -19.73 -2.17 -59.23
CA ALA A 107 -20.14 -3.30 -58.40
C ALA A 107 -20.71 -4.47 -59.22
N LEU A 108 -21.33 -4.17 -60.38
CA LEU A 108 -21.97 -5.12 -61.29
C LEU A 108 -20.93 -5.85 -62.16
N LEU A 109 -19.85 -5.17 -62.53
CA LEU A 109 -18.74 -5.72 -63.33
C LEU A 109 -17.77 -6.61 -62.54
N ARG A 110 -18.06 -6.88 -61.26
CA ARG A 110 -17.21 -7.70 -60.41
C ARG A 110 -17.22 -9.16 -60.88
N PRO A 111 -16.05 -9.80 -61.12
CA PRO A 111 -16.00 -11.22 -61.45
C PRO A 111 -16.64 -12.06 -60.34
N ILE A 112 -17.28 -13.17 -60.71
CA ILE A 112 -17.96 -14.07 -59.75
C ILE A 112 -17.02 -14.52 -58.62
N ALA A 113 -15.74 -14.75 -58.92
CA ALA A 113 -14.71 -15.09 -57.93
C ALA A 113 -14.50 -14.02 -56.85
N SER A 114 -14.74 -12.74 -57.18
CA SER A 114 -14.61 -11.60 -56.26
C SER A 114 -15.85 -11.37 -55.40
N LEU A 115 -16.97 -12.02 -55.71
CA LEU A 115 -18.21 -11.86 -54.96
C LEU A 115 -18.10 -12.44 -53.54
N GLY A 116 -17.11 -13.32 -53.32
CA GLY A 116 -16.67 -13.80 -52.01
C GLY A 116 -17.77 -14.50 -51.21
N LYS A 117 -17.38 -15.20 -50.15
CA LYS A 117 -18.34 -15.54 -49.09
C LYS A 117 -18.43 -14.31 -48.19
N HIS A 118 -19.63 -13.91 -47.80
CA HIS A 118 -19.82 -12.82 -46.84
C HIS A 118 -19.02 -13.18 -45.58
N LYS A 119 -17.91 -12.48 -45.35
CA LYS A 119 -17.06 -12.72 -44.18
C LYS A 119 -17.86 -12.20 -43.00
N VAL A 120 -18.56 -13.10 -42.31
CA VAL A 120 -19.21 -12.77 -41.04
C VAL A 120 -18.11 -12.21 -40.15
N ALA A 121 -18.24 -10.95 -39.75
CA ALA A 121 -17.29 -10.31 -38.85
C ALA A 121 -17.11 -11.25 -37.65
N GLU A 122 -15.86 -11.56 -37.28
CA GLU A 122 -15.58 -12.44 -36.16
C GLU A 122 -16.30 -11.90 -34.93
N ALA A 123 -17.38 -12.58 -34.53
CA ALA A 123 -18.11 -12.21 -33.33
C ALA A 123 -17.13 -12.33 -32.16
N SER A 124 -16.88 -11.22 -31.46
CA SER A 124 -16.07 -11.19 -30.25
C SER A 124 -16.83 -11.88 -29.12
N VAL A 125 -16.74 -13.20 -29.08
CA VAL A 125 -17.42 -14.03 -28.10
C VAL A 125 -16.57 -14.11 -26.83
N SER A 126 -17.10 -13.63 -25.69
CA SER A 126 -16.37 -13.50 -24.42
C SER A 126 -15.86 -14.81 -23.83
N PHE A 127 -16.47 -15.95 -24.19
CA PHE A 127 -16.03 -17.27 -23.75
C PHE A 127 -14.93 -17.87 -24.62
N LEU A 128 -14.72 -17.37 -25.84
CA LEU A 128 -13.75 -17.93 -26.77
C LEU A 128 -12.43 -17.17 -26.64
N ARG A 129 -11.53 -17.68 -25.78
CA ARG A 129 -10.17 -17.17 -25.70
C ARG A 129 -9.38 -17.60 -26.94
N ARG A 130 -8.55 -16.70 -27.45
CA ARG A 130 -7.55 -17.05 -28.47
C ARG A 130 -6.55 -18.04 -27.85
N THR A 131 -6.16 -19.05 -28.62
CA THR A 131 -5.13 -20.00 -28.19
C THR A 131 -3.81 -19.25 -28.00
N GLU A 132 -3.24 -19.33 -26.80
CA GLU A 132 -1.86 -18.90 -26.59
C GLU A 132 -0.94 -19.91 -27.26
N TYR A 133 -0.20 -19.46 -28.27
CA TYR A 133 0.92 -20.22 -28.78
C TYR A 133 2.02 -20.17 -27.71
N ILE A 134 2.69 -21.30 -27.49
CA ILE A 134 3.90 -21.38 -26.65
C ILE A 134 4.99 -20.56 -27.36
N SER A 135 4.91 -19.24 -27.23
CA SER A 135 5.96 -18.33 -27.64
C SER A 135 7.06 -18.46 -26.61
N SER A 136 8.26 -18.74 -27.08
CA SER A 136 9.45 -18.94 -26.27
C SER A 136 9.81 -17.67 -25.49
N LEU A 137 9.12 -17.44 -24.38
CA LEU A 137 9.64 -16.69 -23.22
C LEU A 137 10.56 -17.63 -22.42
N ALA A 138 11.48 -18.30 -23.12
CA ALA A 138 12.71 -18.71 -22.47
C ALA A 138 13.48 -17.41 -22.21
N PRO A 139 13.98 -17.16 -20.99
CA PRO A 139 14.94 -16.09 -20.80
C PRO A 139 16.07 -16.36 -21.79
N LYS A 140 16.29 -15.45 -22.75
CA LYS A 140 17.48 -15.47 -23.58
C LYS A 140 18.66 -15.35 -22.64
N ARG A 141 19.17 -16.49 -22.17
CA ARG A 141 20.53 -16.60 -21.68
C ARG A 141 21.38 -16.04 -22.82
N PHE A 142 22.17 -15.04 -22.52
CA PHE A 142 23.15 -14.50 -23.45
C PHE A 142 24.07 -15.66 -23.85
N GLU A 143 23.82 -16.23 -25.02
CA GLU A 143 24.69 -17.21 -25.62
C GLU A 143 25.93 -16.46 -26.10
N ALA A 144 26.99 -16.53 -25.30
CA ALA A 144 28.31 -16.00 -25.58
C ALA A 144 29.02 -16.82 -26.67
N GLY A 145 28.35 -17.06 -27.81
CA GLY A 145 28.78 -18.02 -28.82
C GLY A 145 28.92 -17.46 -30.24
N HIS A 146 28.76 -16.15 -30.48
CA HIS A 146 28.97 -15.60 -31.82
C HIS A 146 30.42 -15.13 -32.02
N PRO A 147 31.25 -15.79 -32.85
CA PRO A 147 32.67 -15.49 -33.00
C PRO A 147 32.98 -14.10 -33.57
N ARG A 148 31.97 -13.38 -34.11
CA ARG A 148 32.11 -11.96 -34.52
C ARG A 148 32.04 -10.96 -33.35
N ALA A 149 31.50 -11.35 -32.19
CA ALA A 149 31.44 -10.47 -31.01
C ALA A 149 32.79 -10.35 -30.28
N LEU A 150 33.70 -11.32 -30.49
CA LEU A 150 35.05 -11.32 -29.90
C LEU A 150 36.00 -10.38 -30.65
N LEU A 151 35.84 -10.17 -31.97
CA LEU A 151 36.69 -9.25 -32.74
C LEU A 151 36.34 -7.77 -32.53
N ALA A 152 35.12 -7.43 -32.10
CA ALA A 152 34.72 -6.05 -31.83
C ALA A 152 35.30 -5.49 -30.51
N LYS A 153 35.84 -6.35 -29.63
CA LYS A 153 36.50 -5.94 -28.37
C LYS A 153 37.98 -5.59 -28.53
N ALA A 154 38.60 -5.89 -29.68
CA ALA A 154 40.04 -5.71 -29.90
C ALA A 154 40.47 -4.29 -30.33
N ARG A 155 39.53 -3.34 -30.50
CA ARG A 155 39.83 -1.96 -30.95
C ARG A 155 39.25 -0.88 -30.05
N LYS A 156 39.19 -1.11 -28.74
CA LYS A 156 38.99 -0.03 -27.77
C LYS A 156 40.36 0.38 -27.21
N PRO A 157 40.70 1.68 -27.20
CA PRO A 157 41.91 2.14 -26.51
C PRO A 157 41.83 1.67 -25.06
N ALA A 158 42.95 1.15 -24.54
CA ALA A 158 43.06 0.71 -23.16
C ALA A 158 42.54 1.82 -22.24
N ARG A 159 41.35 1.61 -21.67
CA ARG A 159 40.85 2.48 -20.61
C ARG A 159 41.87 2.38 -19.48
N ARG A 160 42.29 3.54 -18.98
CA ARG A 160 43.09 3.65 -17.75
C ARG A 160 42.49 2.72 -16.69
N PRO A 161 43.29 2.02 -15.87
CA PRO A 161 42.77 1.16 -14.82
C PRO A 161 41.77 1.99 -14.02
N GLU A 162 40.49 1.63 -14.10
CA GLU A 162 39.50 2.31 -13.29
C GLU A 162 39.88 2.06 -11.84
N PRO A 163 39.89 3.10 -10.99
CA PRO A 163 40.15 2.91 -9.58
C PRO A 163 39.20 1.84 -9.04
N ALA A 164 39.65 1.08 -8.03
CA ALA A 164 38.83 0.05 -7.40
C ALA A 164 37.42 0.59 -7.16
N ALA A 165 36.39 -0.21 -7.44
CA ALA A 165 35.00 0.24 -7.45
C ALA A 165 34.56 0.92 -6.14
N ASP A 166 35.25 0.59 -5.05
CA ASP A 166 35.04 1.03 -3.67
C ASP A 166 35.97 2.19 -3.24
N SER A 167 36.78 2.75 -4.15
CA SER A 167 37.58 3.93 -3.80
C SER A 167 36.66 5.13 -3.55
N PRO A 168 36.90 5.96 -2.52
CA PRO A 168 36.06 7.13 -2.23
C PRO A 168 35.90 8.07 -3.42
N THR A 169 36.96 8.21 -4.23
CA THR A 169 36.97 9.01 -5.45
C THR A 169 36.10 8.43 -6.57
N ALA A 170 36.01 7.10 -6.69
CA ALA A 170 35.12 6.43 -7.63
C ALA A 170 33.66 6.56 -7.20
N ILE A 171 33.40 6.41 -5.90
CA ILE A 171 32.07 6.59 -5.30
C ILE A 171 31.56 8.01 -5.54
N LYS A 172 32.35 9.03 -5.18
CA LYS A 172 32.01 10.45 -5.42
C LYS A 172 31.64 10.71 -6.89
N ARG A 173 32.48 10.27 -7.83
CA ARG A 173 32.20 10.44 -9.26
C ARG A 173 30.91 9.75 -9.72
N LYS A 174 30.57 8.60 -9.15
CA LYS A 174 29.30 7.89 -9.46
C LYS A 174 28.11 8.65 -8.90
N ILE A 175 28.23 9.21 -7.70
CA ILE A 175 27.21 10.06 -7.06
C ILE A 175 26.98 11.31 -7.91
N ASP A 176 28.03 12.07 -8.22
CA ASP A 176 27.95 13.29 -9.04
C ASP A 176 27.28 13.00 -10.39
N ARG A 177 27.69 11.90 -11.05
CA ARG A 177 27.09 11.44 -12.30
C ARG A 177 25.61 11.07 -12.16
N GLY A 178 25.19 10.54 -11.02
CA GLY A 178 23.79 10.22 -10.75
C GLY A 178 22.92 11.47 -10.77
N PHE A 179 23.36 12.53 -10.09
CA PHE A 179 22.69 13.83 -10.08
C PHE A 179 22.68 14.49 -11.48
N GLU A 180 23.81 14.49 -12.19
CA GLU A 180 23.90 15.03 -13.56
C GLU A 180 22.91 14.33 -14.52
N ILE A 181 22.79 13.00 -14.43
CA ILE A 181 21.85 12.23 -15.25
C ILE A 181 20.42 12.60 -14.90
N ALA A 182 20.08 12.65 -13.61
CA ALA A 182 18.74 12.98 -13.14
C ALA A 182 18.31 14.39 -13.58
N GLU A 183 19.21 15.38 -13.49
CA GLU A 183 18.94 16.75 -13.93
C GLU A 183 18.68 16.82 -15.45
N GLN A 184 19.49 16.10 -16.24
CA GLN A 184 19.29 16.03 -17.69
C GLN A 184 18.01 15.28 -18.08
N ASP A 185 17.64 14.23 -17.34
CA ASP A 185 16.43 13.45 -17.53
C ASP A 185 15.17 14.25 -17.16
N LEU A 186 15.25 15.12 -16.15
CA LEU A 186 14.19 16.05 -15.78
C LEU A 186 13.99 17.13 -16.87
N LYS A 187 15.09 17.65 -17.44
CA LYS A 187 15.05 18.64 -18.55
C LYS A 187 14.55 18.05 -19.87
N ASP A 188 14.94 16.82 -20.21
CA ASP A 188 14.51 16.13 -21.43
C ASP A 188 13.89 14.75 -21.11
N GLN A 189 12.61 14.77 -20.74
CA GLN A 189 11.84 13.58 -20.42
C GLN A 189 11.74 12.55 -21.57
N LYS A 190 11.96 12.97 -22.82
CA LYS A 190 11.91 12.05 -23.99
C LYS A 190 13.12 11.12 -24.06
N ARG A 191 14.20 11.46 -23.36
CA ARG A 191 15.40 10.64 -23.25
C ARG A 191 15.15 9.38 -22.43
N ILE A 192 14.24 9.47 -21.46
CA ILE A 192 13.92 8.37 -20.55
C ILE A 192 13.17 7.28 -21.30
N LYS A 193 13.73 6.06 -21.25
CA LYS A 193 13.13 4.86 -21.85
C LYS A 193 12.96 3.80 -20.78
N HIS A 194 11.81 3.14 -20.76
CA HIS A 194 11.58 2.04 -19.84
C HIS A 194 12.63 0.93 -20.07
N PRO A 195 13.28 0.39 -19.02
CA PRO A 195 14.41 -0.54 -19.15
C PRO A 195 14.06 -1.81 -19.95
N SER A 196 12.90 -2.41 -19.68
CA SER A 196 12.42 -3.61 -20.40
C SER A 196 11.55 -3.30 -21.61
N LYS A 197 10.56 -2.39 -21.49
CA LYS A 197 9.57 -2.07 -22.52
C LYS A 197 9.86 -0.74 -23.21
N LYS A 198 10.85 -0.71 -24.09
CA LYS A 198 11.36 0.52 -24.74
C LYS A 198 10.35 1.36 -25.55
N HIS A 199 9.17 0.83 -25.83
CA HIS A 199 8.10 1.56 -26.55
C HIS A 199 7.24 2.42 -25.62
N LEU A 200 7.33 2.23 -24.29
CA LEU A 200 6.63 3.06 -23.32
C LEU A 200 7.27 4.44 -23.26
N LYS A 201 6.42 5.44 -23.06
CA LYS A 201 6.81 6.85 -22.89
C LYS A 201 6.58 7.26 -21.45
N LEU A 202 7.46 8.10 -20.93
CA LEU A 202 7.28 8.74 -19.63
C LEU A 202 6.03 9.62 -19.65
N VAL A 203 5.24 9.59 -18.59
CA VAL A 203 4.02 10.40 -18.43
C VAL A 203 4.30 11.60 -17.52
N ASP A 204 4.88 11.36 -16.35
CA ASP A 204 5.27 12.41 -15.40
C ASP A 204 6.58 12.02 -14.69
N ALA A 205 7.31 13.02 -14.23
CA ALA A 205 8.52 12.87 -13.44
C ALA A 205 8.62 14.00 -12.42
N SER A 206 8.58 13.64 -11.13
CA SER A 206 8.76 14.57 -10.02
C SER A 206 10.11 14.31 -9.34
N PRO A 207 10.92 15.35 -9.09
CA PRO A 207 12.18 15.19 -8.36
C PRO A 207 11.92 14.81 -6.90
N LEU A 208 12.82 14.01 -6.31
CA LEU A 208 12.80 13.65 -4.89
C LEU A 208 13.84 14.51 -4.15
N LEU A 209 13.39 15.39 -3.25
CA LEU A 209 14.23 16.40 -2.59
C LEU A 209 14.10 16.35 -1.07
N PRO A 210 15.16 16.62 -0.30
CA PRO A 210 15.04 16.81 1.14
C PRO A 210 14.32 18.12 1.44
N ASP A 211 13.43 18.12 2.43
CA ASP A 211 12.79 19.33 2.95
C ASP A 211 13.51 19.78 4.22
N LEU A 212 14.50 20.64 4.06
CA LEU A 212 15.33 21.12 5.17
C LEU A 212 14.61 22.16 6.03
N ASP A 213 13.51 22.73 5.55
CA ASP A 213 12.75 23.78 6.23
C ASP A 213 11.70 23.22 7.21
N ALA A 214 11.43 21.93 7.14
CA ALA A 214 10.38 21.27 7.91
C ALA A 214 10.96 20.25 8.91
N PHE A 215 12.19 20.47 9.39
CA PHE A 215 12.68 19.72 10.53
C PHE A 215 11.97 20.16 11.81
N PRO A 216 11.48 19.21 12.63
CA PRO A 216 11.06 19.56 13.99
C PRO A 216 12.29 19.95 14.83
N ASP A 217 12.03 20.50 16.00
CA ASP A 217 13.02 20.82 17.03
C ASP A 217 13.90 19.61 17.44
N SER A 218 13.37 18.39 17.30
CA SER A 218 14.07 17.12 17.51
C SER A 218 14.84 16.62 16.28
N GLY A 219 14.75 17.30 15.13
CA GLY A 219 15.50 17.00 13.92
C GLY A 219 15.00 15.79 13.10
N ALA A 220 13.96 15.08 13.53
CA ALA A 220 13.30 14.02 12.73
C ALA A 220 11.89 13.70 13.23
N TYR A 221 11.13 12.95 12.43
CA TYR A 221 9.78 12.51 12.79
C TYR A 221 9.77 11.17 13.52
N VAL A 222 8.64 10.89 14.16
CA VAL A 222 8.33 9.61 14.81
C VAL A 222 7.12 8.98 14.12
N THR A 223 7.21 7.69 13.79
CA THR A 223 6.11 6.93 13.22
C THR A 223 5.52 5.99 14.26
N VAL A 224 4.22 6.14 14.52
CA VAL A 224 3.46 5.26 15.43
C VAL A 224 2.42 4.46 14.65
N LYS A 225 2.56 3.14 14.65
CA LYS A 225 1.66 2.21 13.96
C LYS A 225 0.70 1.54 14.94
N PHE A 226 -0.60 1.74 14.72
CA PHE A 226 -1.64 1.01 15.45
C PHE A 226 -1.78 -0.43 14.94
N LEU A 227 -1.70 -1.41 15.84
CA LEU A 227 -2.01 -2.82 15.51
C LEU A 227 -3.49 -3.07 15.27
N THR A 228 -4.34 -2.25 15.89
CA THR A 228 -5.81 -2.31 15.74
C THR A 228 -6.35 -0.91 15.57
N ASN A 229 -7.34 -0.74 14.69
CA ASN A 229 -7.95 0.57 14.42
C ASN A 229 -8.39 1.27 15.73
N PRO A 230 -7.90 2.50 16.02
CA PRO A 230 -8.24 3.23 17.23
C PRO A 230 -9.69 3.74 17.27
N VAL A 231 -10.33 3.92 16.11
CA VAL A 231 -11.70 4.44 15.98
C VAL A 231 -12.67 3.35 15.54
N SER A 232 -13.96 3.60 15.72
CA SER A 232 -15.03 2.73 15.22
C SER A 232 -14.95 2.59 13.70
N GLY A 233 -15.21 1.38 13.18
CA GLY A 233 -15.24 1.12 11.75
C GLY A 233 -16.29 1.99 11.03
N SER A 234 -15.85 2.73 10.03
CA SER A 234 -16.67 3.55 9.13
C SER A 234 -16.26 3.25 7.68
N THR A 235 -17.14 3.56 6.73
CA THR A 235 -16.83 3.53 5.29
C THR A 235 -15.93 4.70 4.86
N GLU A 236 -15.96 5.80 5.61
CA GLU A 236 -15.13 6.99 5.39
C GLU A 236 -13.93 7.03 6.33
N TYR A 237 -12.81 7.56 5.85
CA TYR A 237 -11.65 7.85 6.68
C TYR A 237 -11.99 8.96 7.69
N ASP A 238 -11.68 8.73 8.97
CA ASP A 238 -11.90 9.71 10.03
C ASP A 238 -10.76 10.73 10.05
N THR A 239 -11.03 11.95 9.55
CA THR A 239 -10.03 13.02 9.43
C THR A 239 -9.44 13.46 10.77
N ARG A 240 -10.10 13.15 11.89
CA ARG A 240 -9.58 13.41 13.25
C ARG A 240 -8.28 12.65 13.56
N LEU A 241 -8.03 11.54 12.86
CA LEU A 241 -6.79 10.77 13.01
C LEU A 241 -5.56 11.52 12.50
N LEU A 242 -5.72 12.53 11.64
CA LEU A 242 -4.62 13.33 11.10
C LEU A 242 -3.97 14.24 12.15
N CYS A 243 -4.66 14.52 13.25
CA CYS A 243 -4.18 15.35 14.35
C CYS A 243 -4.36 14.67 15.71
N GLY A 244 -4.17 13.34 15.77
CA GLY A 244 -4.22 12.61 17.03
C GLY A 244 -3.03 12.93 17.94
N LEU A 245 -3.26 12.89 19.25
CA LEU A 245 -2.23 13.23 20.24
C LEU A 245 -1.88 12.03 21.10
N PHE A 246 -0.58 11.82 21.25
CA PHE A 246 -0.02 10.82 22.15
C PHE A 246 0.58 11.52 23.37
N LYS A 247 0.04 11.20 24.54
CA LYS A 247 0.64 11.59 25.81
C LYS A 247 1.40 10.39 26.38
N PRO A 248 2.72 10.47 26.56
CA PRO A 248 3.46 9.43 27.27
C PRO A 248 2.89 9.18 28.66
N ILE A 249 2.84 7.91 29.06
CA ILE A 249 2.43 7.47 30.39
C ILE A 249 3.72 7.24 31.19
N ASP A 250 3.88 8.01 32.27
CA ASP A 250 4.99 7.86 33.18
C ASP A 250 4.99 6.46 33.80
N ARG A 251 6.19 5.89 33.97
CA ARG A 251 6.33 4.60 34.65
C ARG A 251 6.09 4.77 36.14
N THR A 252 5.46 3.77 36.73
CA THR A 252 5.35 3.71 38.18
C THR A 252 6.75 3.53 38.80
N PRO A 253 7.00 4.00 40.04
CA PRO A 253 8.29 3.82 40.71
C PRO A 253 8.72 2.36 40.80
N THR A 254 7.75 1.45 40.92
CA THR A 254 7.98 0.00 40.92
C THR A 254 8.45 -0.54 39.58
N GLU A 255 7.88 -0.05 38.48
CA GLU A 255 8.28 -0.42 37.12
C GLU A 255 9.66 0.15 36.77
N GLU A 256 9.95 1.39 37.21
CA GLU A 256 11.27 2.01 37.05
C GLU A 256 12.36 1.23 37.79
N ALA A 257 12.15 0.89 39.06
CA ALA A 257 13.09 0.06 39.83
C ALA A 257 13.26 -1.35 39.24
N ALA A 258 12.23 -1.91 38.62
CA ALA A 258 12.34 -3.20 37.93
C ALA A 258 13.21 -3.10 36.67
N LEU A 259 13.05 -2.04 35.89
CA LEU A 259 13.86 -1.77 34.70
C LEU A 259 15.31 -1.48 35.07
N GLU A 260 15.57 -0.70 36.11
CA GLU A 260 16.91 -0.43 36.61
C GLU A 260 17.63 -1.71 37.05
N ARG A 261 16.96 -2.60 37.81
CA ARG A 261 17.51 -3.92 38.16
C ARG A 261 17.80 -4.77 36.94
N ALA A 262 16.93 -4.74 35.92
CA ALA A 262 17.14 -5.48 34.68
C ALA A 262 18.32 -4.91 33.87
N MET A 263 18.52 -3.59 33.87
CA MET A 263 19.68 -2.94 33.23
C MET A 263 20.97 -3.32 33.95
N ALA A 264 21.00 -3.24 35.29
CA ALA A 264 22.15 -3.66 36.07
C ALA A 264 22.50 -5.15 35.87
N ALA A 265 21.49 -6.02 35.75
CA ALA A 265 21.70 -7.44 35.44
C ALA A 265 22.26 -7.66 34.03
N TYR A 266 21.83 -6.85 33.05
CA TYR A 266 22.40 -6.87 31.69
C TYR A 266 23.85 -6.39 31.68
N GLU A 267 24.18 -5.31 32.37
CA GLU A 267 25.55 -4.79 32.47
C GLU A 267 26.50 -5.80 33.13
N GLN A 268 26.02 -6.55 34.12
CA GLN A 268 26.79 -7.60 34.79
C GLN A 268 27.00 -8.84 33.91
N ASP A 269 25.99 -9.26 33.14
CA ASP A 269 26.08 -10.42 32.26
C ASP A 269 25.29 -10.24 30.96
N PRO A 270 25.89 -9.58 29.95
CA PRO A 270 25.25 -9.33 28.67
C PRO A 270 24.97 -10.59 27.83
N VAL A 271 25.59 -11.72 28.18
CA VAL A 271 25.47 -12.98 27.42
C VAL A 271 24.21 -13.73 27.83
N ASN A 272 23.92 -13.77 29.13
CA ASN A 272 22.78 -14.52 29.67
C ASN A 272 21.52 -13.66 29.87
N ASN A 273 21.68 -12.36 30.11
CA ASN A 273 20.57 -11.44 30.27
C ASN A 273 20.36 -10.63 28.98
N PRO A 274 19.15 -10.58 28.40
CA PRO A 274 18.89 -9.71 27.25
C PRO A 274 18.81 -8.24 27.70
N LYS A 275 19.22 -7.32 26.81
CA LYS A 275 19.08 -5.87 27.05
C LYS A 275 17.60 -5.54 27.29
N PRO A 276 17.22 -4.96 28.45
CA PRO A 276 15.85 -4.57 28.72
C PRO A 276 15.41 -3.49 27.73
N GLN A 277 14.20 -3.63 27.19
CA GLN A 277 13.65 -2.67 26.24
C GLN A 277 12.96 -1.53 26.98
N ASN A 278 13.32 -0.29 26.65
CA ASN A 278 12.79 0.92 27.25
C ASN A 278 11.44 1.34 26.62
N LEU A 279 10.47 0.43 26.56
CA LEU A 279 9.20 0.68 25.87
C LEU A 279 8.37 1.75 26.58
N MET A 280 7.89 2.75 25.83
CA MET A 280 7.01 3.81 26.35
C MET A 280 5.55 3.42 26.14
N ASN A 281 4.69 3.74 27.09
CA ASN A 281 3.23 3.58 26.96
C ASN A 281 2.58 4.94 26.69
N TYR A 282 1.43 4.97 26.03
CA TYR A 282 0.79 6.22 25.61
C TYR A 282 -0.71 6.23 25.91
N ASP A 283 -1.22 7.37 26.37
CA ASP A 283 -2.64 7.70 26.25
C ASP A 283 -2.89 8.41 24.93
N PHE A 284 -3.85 7.89 24.14
CA PHE A 284 -4.21 8.46 22.85
C PHE A 284 -5.47 9.32 22.96
N TYR A 285 -5.41 10.53 22.40
CA TYR A 285 -6.49 11.51 22.40
C TYR A 285 -6.86 11.92 20.98
N LEU A 286 -8.15 12.19 20.76
CA LEU A 286 -8.69 12.66 19.49
C LEU A 286 -9.61 13.86 19.70
N GLY A 287 -9.63 14.76 18.71
CA GLY A 287 -10.58 15.87 18.67
C GLY A 287 -12.02 15.37 18.81
N GLN A 288 -12.87 16.13 19.51
CA GLN A 288 -14.25 15.74 19.73
C GLN A 288 -15.02 15.68 18.39
N SER A 289 -14.81 16.67 17.53
CA SER A 289 -15.48 16.83 16.24
C SER A 289 -14.48 16.86 15.07
N ARG A 290 -14.98 16.67 13.83
CA ARG A 290 -14.16 16.88 12.62
C ARG A 290 -13.75 18.34 12.46
N ALA A 291 -14.61 19.28 12.88
CA ALA A 291 -14.30 20.71 12.86
C ALA A 291 -13.13 21.06 13.79
N ASP A 292 -13.01 20.42 14.96
CA ASP A 292 -11.86 20.59 15.86
C ASP A 292 -10.56 20.18 15.15
N ALA A 293 -10.61 19.05 14.43
CA ALA A 293 -9.46 18.53 13.70
C ALA A 293 -9.06 19.41 12.53
N ASP A 294 -10.03 19.90 11.76
CA ASP A 294 -9.78 20.78 10.61
C ASP A 294 -9.25 22.14 11.07
N GLY A 295 -9.86 22.76 12.09
CA GLY A 295 -9.40 24.01 12.68
C GLY A 295 -8.01 23.89 13.31
N PHE A 296 -7.75 22.78 14.01
CA PHE A 296 -6.42 22.50 14.58
C PHE A 296 -5.37 22.39 13.48
N ARG A 297 -5.63 21.67 12.39
CA ARG A 297 -4.67 21.56 11.28
C ARG A 297 -4.43 22.90 10.59
N ARG A 298 -5.47 23.70 10.37
CA ARG A 298 -5.34 25.06 9.80
C ARG A 298 -4.46 25.96 10.66
N LYS A 299 -4.50 25.83 12.00
CA LYS A 299 -3.61 26.57 12.91
C LYS A 299 -2.12 26.26 12.71
N PHE A 300 -1.78 25.04 12.27
CA PHE A 300 -0.40 24.63 11.96
C PHE A 300 -0.03 24.85 10.49
N ASP A 301 -0.96 25.31 9.66
CA ASP A 301 -0.73 25.56 8.25
C ASP A 301 -0.16 26.97 8.06
N ILE A 302 1.16 27.07 7.92
CA ILE A 302 1.87 28.35 7.75
C ILE A 302 1.48 29.04 6.43
N GLU A 303 0.98 28.28 5.45
CA GLU A 303 0.56 28.83 4.15
C GLU A 303 -0.87 29.39 4.18
N ASP A 304 -1.67 29.07 5.21
CA ASP A 304 -3.01 29.62 5.40
C ASP A 304 -2.93 31.05 5.98
N PRO A 305 -3.35 32.10 5.25
CA PRO A 305 -3.26 33.48 5.73
C PRO A 305 -4.09 33.72 7.01
N ASP A 306 -5.11 32.89 7.23
CA ASP A 306 -6.03 33.00 8.37
C ASP A 306 -5.61 32.05 9.51
N HIS A 307 -4.44 31.40 9.45
CA HIS A 307 -4.00 30.43 10.47
C HIS A 307 -3.94 31.05 11.88
N SER A 308 -3.70 32.36 11.97
CA SER A 308 -3.61 33.10 13.24
C SER A 308 -4.98 33.45 13.84
N ASP A 309 -6.09 33.24 13.14
CA ASP A 309 -7.42 33.66 13.60
C ASP A 309 -7.91 32.86 14.81
N GLU A 310 -8.37 33.54 15.86
CA GLU A 310 -8.92 32.89 17.05
C GLU A 310 -10.24 32.15 16.77
N GLU A 311 -10.94 32.50 15.69
CA GLU A 311 -12.20 31.86 15.27
C GLU A 311 -12.01 30.39 14.87
N LEU A 312 -10.78 29.97 14.57
CA LEU A 312 -10.46 28.56 14.29
C LEU A 312 -10.64 27.66 15.52
N TYR A 313 -10.57 28.21 16.73
CA TYR A 313 -10.83 27.46 17.95
C TYR A 313 -12.33 27.19 18.13
N THR A 314 -12.68 25.93 18.36
CA THR A 314 -14.09 25.51 18.44
C THR A 314 -14.72 25.71 19.82
N ARG A 315 -13.91 25.91 20.85
CA ARG A 315 -14.36 26.13 22.24
C ARG A 315 -13.74 27.38 22.83
N GLN A 316 -14.46 27.99 23.77
CA GLN A 316 -14.02 29.14 24.56
C GLN A 316 -14.22 28.86 26.05
N SER A 317 -13.26 29.29 26.86
CA SER A 317 -13.27 29.24 28.33
C SER A 317 -12.96 30.63 28.88
N GLU A 318 -13.11 30.81 30.19
CA GLU A 318 -12.67 32.01 30.92
C GLU A 318 -11.17 32.32 30.71
N THR A 319 -10.39 31.30 30.35
CA THR A 319 -8.93 31.38 30.16
C THR A 319 -8.47 31.47 28.70
N GLY A 320 -9.41 31.65 27.76
CA GLY A 320 -9.15 31.75 26.32
C GLY A 320 -9.83 30.67 25.47
N SER A 321 -9.65 30.77 24.16
CA SER A 321 -10.14 29.83 23.15
C SER A 321 -9.22 28.61 23.03
N TYR A 322 -9.77 27.42 22.79
CA TYR A 322 -9.00 26.16 22.76
C TYR A 322 -9.67 25.07 21.91
N PHE A 323 -8.91 24.04 21.57
CA PHE A 323 -9.40 22.78 21.00
C PHE A 323 -9.54 21.72 22.09
N GLN A 324 -10.65 20.99 22.05
CA GLN A 324 -10.94 19.94 23.02
C GLN A 324 -10.59 18.56 22.45
N PHE A 325 -9.69 17.86 23.14
CA PHE A 325 -9.25 16.51 22.80
C PHE A 325 -9.69 15.53 23.90
N ASN A 326 -10.45 14.50 23.52
CA ASN A 326 -10.95 13.51 24.45
C ASN A 326 -10.10 12.25 24.40
N ARG A 327 -9.85 11.65 25.56
CA ARG A 327 -9.12 10.39 25.68
C ARG A 327 -9.90 9.27 24.99
N VAL A 328 -9.22 8.54 24.11
CA VAL A 328 -9.78 7.37 23.42
C VAL A 328 -9.48 6.10 24.20
N ARG A 329 -8.19 5.82 24.47
CA ARG A 329 -7.70 4.68 25.27
C ARG A 329 -6.19 4.74 25.49
N ALA A 330 -5.70 3.93 26.41
CA ALA A 330 -4.27 3.65 26.60
C ALA A 330 -3.76 2.59 25.62
N TYR A 331 -2.53 2.77 25.17
CA TYR A 331 -1.76 1.90 24.31
C TYR A 331 -0.45 1.54 24.98
N GLU A 332 -0.04 0.29 24.81
CA GLU A 332 1.30 -0.19 25.16
C GLU A 332 2.10 -0.45 23.89
N THR A 333 3.40 -0.15 23.94
CA THR A 333 4.29 -0.42 22.81
C THR A 333 4.64 -1.90 22.77
N ALA A 334 4.43 -2.50 21.60
CA ALA A 334 4.71 -3.91 21.35
C ALA A 334 6.10 -4.12 20.72
N GLN A 335 6.53 -3.17 19.88
CA GLN A 335 7.84 -3.18 19.26
C GLN A 335 8.26 -1.73 19.00
N GLU A 336 9.52 -1.42 19.23
CA GLU A 336 10.10 -0.10 19.02
C GLU A 336 11.48 -0.23 18.38
N THR A 337 11.74 0.61 17.40
CA THR A 337 13.05 0.79 16.78
C THR A 337 13.42 2.27 16.88
N GLU A 338 14.52 2.56 17.54
CA GLU A 338 15.13 3.90 17.60
C GLU A 338 16.36 3.92 16.68
N LEU A 339 16.52 5.01 15.96
CA LEU A 339 17.66 5.32 15.10
C LEU A 339 18.34 6.59 15.61
N ASP A 340 19.60 6.77 15.28
CA ASP A 340 20.35 7.97 15.64
C ASP A 340 20.25 9.02 14.53
N HIS A 341 20.65 10.26 14.83
CA HIS A 341 20.71 11.33 13.82
C HIS A 341 21.47 10.98 12.51
N PRO A 342 22.59 10.24 12.52
CA PRO A 342 23.25 9.81 11.28
C PRO A 342 22.51 8.68 10.55
N THR A 343 21.73 7.85 11.23
CA THR A 343 21.09 6.63 10.68
C THR A 343 19.58 6.78 10.44
N LYS A 344 18.98 7.92 10.79
CA LYS A 344 17.53 8.23 10.64
C LYS A 344 16.95 8.19 9.21
N TYR A 345 17.77 7.94 8.19
CA TYR A 345 17.34 7.78 6.80
C TYR A 345 17.38 6.31 6.33
N ASP A 346 17.86 5.39 7.15
CA ASP A 346 18.22 4.03 6.73
C ASP A 346 17.01 3.09 6.60
N ASP A 347 16.00 3.23 7.49
CA ASP A 347 14.85 2.30 7.54
C ASP A 347 13.57 2.89 6.93
N GLU A 348 13.15 4.07 7.37
CA GLU A 348 11.87 4.67 6.98
C GLU A 348 12.00 6.18 6.73
N ILE A 349 11.36 6.65 5.65
CA ILE A 349 11.23 8.06 5.32
C ILE A 349 9.76 8.38 5.02
N ILE A 350 9.34 9.57 5.40
CA ILE A 350 8.01 10.10 5.06
C ILE A 350 8.13 10.83 3.72
N LEU A 351 7.15 10.66 2.83
CA LEU A 351 7.09 11.36 1.55
C LEU A 351 5.88 12.29 1.53
N ALA A 352 6.08 13.56 1.18
CA ALA A 352 5.02 14.51 0.86
C ALA A 352 5.14 14.94 -0.60
N ASN A 353 4.04 14.93 -1.33
CA ASN A 353 4.02 15.39 -2.72
C ASN A 353 3.56 16.85 -2.75
N ASN A 354 4.38 17.73 -3.33
CA ASN A 354 3.97 19.08 -3.69
C ASN A 354 3.75 19.14 -5.20
N GLU A 355 2.50 19.35 -5.62
CA GLU A 355 2.14 19.48 -7.02
C GLU A 355 2.17 20.94 -7.51
N ASP A 356 2.14 21.89 -6.58
CA ASP A 356 2.10 23.31 -6.86
C ASP A 356 3.52 23.87 -7.03
N ASP A 357 3.66 24.81 -7.96
CA ASP A 357 4.95 25.47 -8.27
C ASP A 357 5.07 26.83 -7.54
N THR A 358 4.33 26.98 -6.43
CA THR A 358 4.27 28.20 -5.62
C THR A 358 5.44 28.29 -4.66
N TYR A 359 6.11 29.44 -4.65
CA TYR A 359 7.14 29.76 -3.67
C TYR A 359 6.63 29.54 -2.23
N PRO A 360 7.41 28.93 -1.31
CA PRO A 360 8.85 28.64 -1.42
C PRO A 360 9.20 27.26 -2.01
N LYS A 361 8.23 26.36 -2.21
CA LYS A 361 8.48 24.97 -2.59
C LYS A 361 8.14 24.72 -4.06
N GLN A 362 9.11 24.23 -4.83
CA GLN A 362 8.87 23.82 -6.22
C GLN A 362 8.10 22.50 -6.30
N LYS A 363 7.54 22.19 -7.48
CA LYS A 363 6.93 20.88 -7.73
C LYS A 363 7.94 19.75 -7.51
N ALA A 364 7.78 18.99 -6.43
CA ALA A 364 8.68 17.92 -6.02
C ALA A 364 8.01 16.96 -5.03
N VAL A 365 8.59 15.77 -4.91
CA VAL A 365 8.34 14.90 -3.76
C VAL A 365 9.39 15.23 -2.70
N TYR A 366 8.92 15.67 -1.55
CA TYR A 366 9.75 15.97 -0.40
C TYR A 366 9.86 14.74 0.50
N TYR A 367 11.05 14.51 1.06
CA TYR A 367 11.25 13.44 2.04
C TYR A 367 11.70 13.96 3.40
N TYR A 368 11.25 13.27 4.44
CA TYR A 368 11.55 13.57 5.85
C TYR A 368 12.06 12.31 6.57
N PRO A 369 13.09 12.42 7.42
CA PRO A 369 13.61 11.28 8.16
C PRO A 369 12.71 10.87 9.31
N VAL A 370 12.79 9.58 9.67
CA VAL A 370 12.12 9.01 10.83
C VAL A 370 13.19 8.48 11.78
N MET A 371 13.19 8.97 13.02
CA MET A 371 14.16 8.56 14.04
C MET A 371 13.61 7.47 14.96
N GLN A 372 12.29 7.37 15.11
CA GLN A 372 11.68 6.36 15.96
C GLN A 372 10.46 5.75 15.28
N LYS A 373 10.34 4.43 15.38
CA LYS A 373 9.25 3.64 14.84
C LYS A 373 8.68 2.74 15.91
N SER A 374 7.44 3.01 16.31
CA SER A 374 6.77 2.28 17.38
C SER A 374 5.52 1.59 16.86
N THR A 375 5.34 0.33 17.19
CA THR A 375 4.10 -0.43 16.93
C THR A 375 3.36 -0.63 18.23
N ILE A 376 2.15 -0.11 18.32
CA ILE A 376 1.37 -0.03 19.56
C ILE A 376 0.11 -0.89 19.53
N ARG A 377 -0.27 -1.46 20.68
CA ARG A 377 -1.53 -2.21 20.88
C ARG A 377 -2.33 -1.69 22.06
N PRO A 378 -3.67 -1.84 22.05
CA PRO A 378 -4.48 -1.42 23.18
C PRO A 378 -4.09 -2.17 24.45
N GLN A 379 -3.92 -1.43 25.55
CA GLN A 379 -3.59 -2.02 26.84
C GLN A 379 -4.82 -2.78 27.39
N ARG A 380 -4.73 -4.11 27.49
CA ARG A 380 -5.84 -4.97 27.94
C ARG A 380 -5.70 -5.38 29.40
N THR A 381 -4.49 -5.69 29.85
CA THR A 381 -4.20 -6.27 31.17
C THR A 381 -4.49 -5.30 32.32
N LYS A 382 -3.97 -4.06 32.28
CA LYS A 382 -4.24 -3.05 33.32
C LYS A 382 -5.74 -2.67 33.40
N ASN A 383 -6.43 -2.60 32.26
CA ASN A 383 -7.87 -2.33 32.23
C ASN A 383 -8.72 -3.45 32.86
N ILE A 384 -8.33 -4.73 32.69
CA ILE A 384 -9.02 -5.86 33.33
C ILE A 384 -8.78 -5.88 34.83
N ALA A 385 -7.56 -5.61 35.29
CA ALA A 385 -7.23 -5.53 36.72
C ALA A 385 -8.07 -4.46 37.43
N ARG A 386 -8.15 -3.25 36.86
CA ARG A 386 -8.95 -2.14 37.39
C ARG A 386 -10.46 -2.44 37.40
N THR A 387 -10.97 -3.09 36.36
CA THR A 387 -12.43 -3.33 36.19
C THR A 387 -12.94 -4.53 36.99
N ASN A 388 -12.15 -5.61 37.11
CA ASN A 388 -12.63 -6.86 37.72
C ASN A 388 -12.25 -7.02 39.19
N TYR A 389 -11.18 -6.36 39.66
CA TYR A 389 -10.63 -6.59 41.00
C TYR A 389 -10.63 -5.35 41.89
N GLY A 390 -11.01 -4.16 41.38
CA GLY A 390 -11.10 -2.93 42.17
C GLY A 390 -9.80 -2.54 42.87
N LEU A 391 -8.67 -3.04 42.37
CA LEU A 391 -7.33 -2.64 42.79
C LEU A 391 -7.02 -1.33 42.09
N ASP A 392 -7.44 -0.23 42.70
CA ASP A 392 -6.81 1.06 42.46
C ASP A 392 -5.45 0.99 43.18
N ASP A 393 -4.38 0.70 42.43
CA ASP A 393 -3.04 0.91 42.97
C ASP A 393 -2.92 2.41 43.28
N GLU A 394 -2.68 2.77 44.55
CA GLU A 394 -2.61 4.18 45.01
C GLU A 394 -1.57 5.01 44.26
N ASP A 395 -0.64 4.35 43.55
CA ASP A 395 0.45 4.92 42.77
C ASP A 395 0.14 5.12 41.28
N ASP A 396 -1.04 4.72 40.78
CA ASP A 396 -1.36 4.86 39.34
C ASP A 396 -1.69 6.34 39.01
N PRO A 397 -0.97 6.98 38.07
CA PRO A 397 -1.16 8.38 37.77
C PRO A 397 -2.60 8.64 37.29
N ARG A 398 -3.20 9.74 37.77
CA ARG A 398 -4.56 10.14 37.40
C ARG A 398 -4.70 10.19 35.88
N VAL A 399 -5.55 9.31 35.36
CA VAL A 399 -5.92 9.29 33.95
C VAL A 399 -6.60 10.61 33.59
N VAL A 400 -6.07 11.29 32.59
CA VAL A 400 -6.63 12.56 32.10
C VAL A 400 -7.66 12.24 31.03
N ASP A 401 -8.94 12.55 31.26
CA ASP A 401 -9.99 12.21 30.31
C ASP A 401 -10.08 13.21 29.14
N GLN A 402 -9.64 14.45 29.36
CA GLN A 402 -9.77 15.55 28.41
C GLN A 402 -8.54 16.46 28.47
N LEU A 403 -8.09 16.87 27.29
CA LEU A 403 -7.05 17.88 27.09
C LEU A 403 -7.63 19.10 26.39
N ASP A 404 -7.40 20.27 26.99
CA ASP A 404 -7.73 21.57 26.40
C ASP A 404 -6.45 22.18 25.84
N ILE A 405 -6.39 22.34 24.51
CA ILE A 405 -5.15 22.61 23.79
C ILE A 405 -5.21 23.95 23.05
N THR A 406 -4.15 24.72 23.20
CA THR A 406 -3.91 25.97 22.47
C THR A 406 -2.62 25.83 21.68
N VAL A 407 -2.58 26.45 20.50
CA VAL A 407 -1.41 26.46 19.61
C VAL A 407 -0.72 27.80 19.79
N ASP A 408 0.56 27.74 20.17
CA ASP A 408 1.45 28.89 20.32
C ASP A 408 2.58 28.79 19.28
N ASP A 409 3.14 29.93 18.89
CA ASP A 409 4.35 29.97 18.05
C ASP A 409 5.56 29.34 18.76
N PRO A 410 6.53 28.79 17.99
CA PRO A 410 7.72 28.16 18.55
C PRO A 410 8.54 29.16 19.37
N THR A 411 9.09 28.69 20.49
CA THR A 411 10.01 29.47 21.32
C THR A 411 11.33 29.74 20.61
N GLU A 412 12.08 30.77 21.03
CA GLU A 412 13.38 31.10 20.40
C GLU A 412 14.37 29.92 20.50
N GLU A 413 14.40 29.20 21.62
CA GLU A 413 15.21 27.98 21.79
C GLU A 413 14.86 26.91 20.74
N MET A 414 13.56 26.72 20.45
CA MET A 414 13.12 25.77 19.42
C MET A 414 13.48 26.24 18.01
N LYS A 415 13.37 27.54 17.73
CA LYS A 415 13.79 28.11 16.43
C LYS A 415 15.29 27.91 16.21
N GLU A 416 16.11 28.08 17.24
CA GLU A 416 17.55 27.83 17.18
C GLU A 416 17.86 26.36 16.93
N ALA A 417 17.18 25.43 17.62
CA ALA A 417 17.31 24.00 17.38
C ALA A 417 16.92 23.61 15.95
N ILE A 418 15.77 24.10 15.45
CA ILE A 418 15.31 23.88 14.07
C ILE A 418 16.35 24.39 13.07
N LYS A 419 16.89 25.59 13.30
CA LYS A 419 17.94 26.17 12.46
C LYS A 419 19.21 25.32 12.47
N MET A 420 19.60 24.78 13.62
CA MET A 420 20.77 23.93 13.76
C MET A 420 20.60 22.63 12.95
N TYR A 421 19.44 21.97 13.02
CA TYR A 421 19.17 20.77 12.23
C TYR A 421 19.02 21.06 10.73
N LYS A 422 18.56 22.25 10.36
CA LYS A 422 18.55 22.70 8.96
C LYS A 422 19.98 22.81 8.40
N GLU A 423 20.92 23.33 9.18
CA GLU A 423 22.33 23.47 8.78
C GLU A 423 23.09 22.12 8.86
N HIS A 424 22.77 21.30 9.86
CA HIS A 424 23.39 20.01 10.15
C HIS A 424 22.36 18.86 10.17
N PRO A 425 21.84 18.45 9.00
CA PRO A 425 20.73 17.49 8.92
C PRO A 425 21.08 16.06 9.36
N LEU A 426 22.37 15.72 9.49
CA LEU A 426 22.85 14.42 10.02
C LEU A 426 23.25 14.49 11.49
N GLY A 427 22.99 15.63 12.16
CA GLY A 427 23.53 15.94 13.48
C GLY A 427 24.91 16.61 13.39
N TRP A 428 25.39 17.03 14.55
CA TRP A 428 26.72 17.60 14.75
C TRP A 428 27.56 16.64 15.59
N GLU A 429 28.87 16.59 15.33
CA GLU A 429 29.80 15.87 16.20
C GLU A 429 29.84 16.59 17.54
N GLN A 430 29.16 16.03 18.54
CA GLN A 430 29.38 16.38 19.93
C GLN A 430 30.62 15.60 20.35
N GLU A 431 31.72 16.28 20.71
CA GLU A 431 32.79 15.60 21.46
C GLU A 431 32.12 14.95 22.68
N GLU A 432 32.34 13.64 22.87
CA GLU A 432 31.86 12.89 24.04
C GLU A 432 32.30 13.61 25.31
N ILE A 433 31.43 14.47 25.85
CA ILE A 433 31.50 14.84 27.26
C ILE A 433 31.05 13.58 27.97
N VAL A 434 32.02 12.81 28.45
CA VAL A 434 31.81 11.71 29.39
C VAL A 434 31.09 12.32 30.59
N GLU A 435 29.76 12.15 30.67
CA GLU A 435 29.03 12.42 31.89
C GLU A 435 29.50 11.42 32.95
N GLU A 436 30.52 11.80 33.73
CA GLU A 436 30.71 11.26 35.08
C GLU A 436 29.41 11.56 35.84
N VAL A 437 28.62 10.50 36.07
CA VAL A 437 27.38 10.54 36.84
C VAL A 437 27.71 10.95 38.27
N HIS A 438 27.71 12.27 38.53
CA HIS A 438 27.66 12.79 39.88
C HIS A 438 26.25 12.59 40.44
N HIS A 439 26.07 11.47 41.13
CA HIS A 439 24.93 11.24 42.01
C HIS A 439 24.97 12.27 43.16
N GLU A 440 24.38 13.44 42.99
CA GLU A 440 24.01 14.29 44.12
C GLU A 440 22.75 13.70 44.78
N GLY A 441 22.97 12.83 45.75
CA GLY A 441 21.95 12.40 46.69
C GLY A 441 21.49 13.57 47.56
N LEU A 442 20.25 14.00 47.37
CA LEU A 442 19.54 14.85 48.33
C LEU A 442 19.37 14.10 49.65
N HIS A 443 20.32 14.34 50.56
CA HIS A 443 20.25 13.96 51.98
C HIS A 443 19.08 14.69 52.66
N LEU A 444 18.08 13.93 53.10
CA LEU A 444 17.17 14.35 54.17
C LEU A 444 17.87 14.08 55.50
N GLU A 445 17.83 15.08 56.39
CA GLU A 445 18.28 15.00 57.78
C GLU A 445 17.61 13.84 58.50
N ASP A 446 18.42 12.94 59.07
CA ASP A 446 18.12 12.24 60.31
C ASP A 446 19.42 12.19 61.13
N GLY A 447 19.31 12.61 62.39
CA GLY A 447 20.44 12.86 63.26
C GLY A 447 21.06 11.64 63.94
N GLU A 448 22.24 11.93 64.51
CA GLU A 448 22.98 11.24 65.58
C GLU A 448 23.76 9.95 65.24
N GLY A 449 25.06 9.98 65.57
CA GLY A 449 25.87 8.79 65.77
C GLY A 449 27.37 8.98 65.53
N ASP A 450 28.11 9.37 66.57
CA ASP A 450 29.57 9.51 66.63
C ASP A 450 30.35 8.24 66.22
N GLY A 451 31.54 8.41 65.63
CA GLY A 451 32.46 7.29 65.38
C GLY A 451 33.76 7.68 64.66
N GLU A 452 34.82 7.83 65.45
CA GLU A 452 36.19 8.24 65.11
C GLU A 452 37.02 7.10 64.45
N GLY A 453 38.03 7.45 63.65
CA GLY A 453 39.12 6.55 63.19
C GLY A 453 39.64 6.91 61.78
N GLU A 454 40.59 7.82 61.63
CA GLU A 454 42.05 7.61 61.58
C GLU A 454 42.61 6.77 60.41
N LEU A 455 43.38 7.45 59.54
CA LEU A 455 44.62 7.04 58.84
C LEU A 455 44.44 5.96 57.73
N GLU A 456 45.13 5.95 56.58
CA GLU A 456 46.52 6.28 56.29
C GLU A 456 46.78 6.30 54.74
N ASP A 457 47.88 6.94 54.33
CA ASP A 457 48.40 7.10 52.97
C ASP A 457 48.79 5.80 52.23
N GLY A 458 48.77 5.86 50.89
CA GLY A 458 49.32 4.81 50.03
C GLY A 458 49.64 5.27 48.60
N HIS A 459 50.83 5.85 48.42
CA HIS A 459 51.46 6.16 47.13
C HIS A 459 51.94 4.92 46.35
N HIS A 460 52.15 5.14 45.03
CA HIS A 460 52.96 4.41 44.01
C HIS A 460 52.11 3.79 42.89
N GLY A 461 52.41 3.93 41.60
CA GLY A 461 53.55 4.54 40.90
C GLY A 461 53.68 3.96 39.48
N GLY A 462 54.24 4.75 38.55
CA GLY A 462 54.72 4.32 37.23
C GLY A 462 53.71 4.49 36.08
N SER A 463 54.06 4.88 34.86
CA SER A 463 55.33 5.19 34.23
C SER A 463 55.00 5.86 32.88
N SER A 464 55.76 6.89 32.48
CA SER A 464 55.82 7.39 31.10
C SER A 464 56.54 6.38 30.18
N PRO A 465 56.48 6.53 28.83
CA PRO A 465 57.33 7.48 28.07
C PRO A 465 56.57 8.19 26.90
N ALA A 466 56.71 9.50 26.69
CA ALA A 466 57.73 10.23 25.89
C ALA A 466 57.71 10.01 24.35
N ALA A 467 57.33 11.07 23.60
CA ALA A 467 57.94 11.59 22.34
C ALA A 467 56.92 12.50 21.58
N ALA A 468 57.03 13.83 21.62
CA ALA A 468 57.88 14.70 20.77
C ALA A 468 57.36 14.91 19.33
N ARG A 469 56.72 16.06 19.02
CA ARG A 469 57.33 17.23 18.34
C ARG A 469 56.32 18.21 17.72
N ASP A 470 56.61 19.48 18.01
CA ASP A 470 56.59 20.70 17.17
C ASP A 470 55.29 21.31 16.60
N ARG A 471 54.96 22.46 17.20
CA ARG A 471 54.78 23.81 16.61
C ARG A 471 53.81 23.96 15.42
N ASN A 472 52.75 24.75 15.63
CA ASN A 472 52.80 26.17 15.22
C ASN A 472 51.69 26.98 15.92
N SER A 473 52.09 28.13 16.46
CA SER A 473 51.23 29.17 17.02
C SER A 473 50.78 30.14 15.93
N ILE A 474 49.48 30.41 15.84
CA ILE A 474 48.95 31.68 15.30
C ILE A 474 47.98 32.23 16.36
N ASN A 475 48.32 33.43 16.86
CA ASN A 475 47.46 34.26 17.67
C ASN A 475 46.46 34.99 16.77
N GLY A 476 45.24 35.16 17.27
CA GLY A 476 44.23 36.01 16.68
C GLY A 476 42.98 36.01 17.55
N ASP A 477 43.04 36.78 18.63
CA ASP A 477 41.97 37.44 19.37
C ASP A 477 40.53 37.00 19.08
N ASP A 478 39.87 36.40 20.08
CA ASP A 478 38.42 36.55 20.25
C ASP A 478 38.07 36.53 21.74
N ALA A 479 37.19 37.45 22.10
CA ALA A 479 36.84 37.84 23.45
C ALA A 479 36.13 36.72 24.22
N GLU A 480 36.61 36.45 25.44
CA GLU A 480 35.93 35.66 26.44
C GLU A 480 34.60 36.33 26.81
N ALA A 481 33.50 35.67 26.46
CA ALA A 481 32.23 35.80 27.15
C ALA A 481 31.93 34.44 27.76
N GLU A 482 32.22 34.30 29.05
CA GLU A 482 31.75 33.19 29.89
C GLU A 482 30.21 33.17 29.84
N MET A 483 29.63 32.23 29.09
CA MET A 483 28.25 31.80 29.30
C MET A 483 28.28 30.34 29.73
N THR A 484 28.00 30.17 31.00
CA THR A 484 27.77 28.91 31.69
C THR A 484 26.68 28.12 30.95
N GLY A 485 27.08 27.00 30.35
CA GLY A 485 26.18 26.06 29.68
C GLY A 485 25.34 25.30 30.70
N THR A 486 24.03 25.54 30.70
CA THR A 486 23.02 24.67 31.33
C THR A 486 21.94 24.40 30.29
N LEU A 487 22.25 23.54 29.32
CA LEU A 487 21.30 23.13 28.28
C LEU A 487 21.72 21.74 27.78
N MET A 488 21.53 20.73 28.62
CA MET A 488 21.42 19.29 28.27
C MET A 488 21.11 18.48 29.55
N ALA A 489 20.14 18.96 30.34
CA ALA A 489 19.57 18.21 31.45
C ALA A 489 18.09 18.59 31.59
N THR A 490 17.34 18.54 30.49
CA THR A 490 15.91 18.85 30.49
C THR A 490 15.12 17.92 29.57
N TRP A 491 15.51 16.65 29.51
CA TRP A 491 14.61 15.55 29.14
C TRP A 491 14.58 14.49 30.23
N ARG A 492 14.49 14.95 31.48
CA ARG A 492 14.06 14.23 32.69
C ARG A 492 13.83 15.31 33.75
N GLN A 493 12.72 15.21 34.48
CA GLN A 493 12.28 16.13 35.54
C GLN A 493 11.76 17.53 35.12
N ARG A 494 10.47 17.58 34.79
CA ARG A 494 9.60 18.66 35.31
C ARG A 494 8.69 18.09 36.38
N ARG A 495 9.17 18.08 37.62
CA ARG A 495 8.38 17.75 38.81
C ARG A 495 7.45 18.94 39.09
N TRP A 496 6.15 18.73 38.91
CA TRP A 496 5.11 19.69 39.30
C TRP A 496 5.12 19.87 40.81
N THR A 497 5.40 21.09 41.28
CA THR A 497 5.11 21.48 42.66
C THR A 497 3.62 21.68 42.82
N ARG A 498 3.07 21.02 43.84
CA ARG A 498 1.64 20.91 44.12
C ARG A 498 1.11 22.23 44.68
N THR A 499 0.43 23.03 43.85
CA THR A 499 -0.62 23.95 44.31
C THR A 499 -1.93 23.62 43.60
N ARG A 500 -3.01 23.64 44.38
CA ARG A 500 -4.26 22.94 44.12
C ARG A 500 -5.13 23.72 43.11
N THR A 501 -4.98 23.50 41.80
CA THR A 501 -5.95 23.95 40.76
C THR A 501 -5.77 23.19 39.42
N LYS A 502 -6.87 23.04 38.67
CA LYS A 502 -7.07 22.39 37.34
C LYS A 502 -5.85 22.48 36.39
N THR A 503 -5.37 21.34 35.88
CA THR A 503 -4.17 21.19 35.02
C THR A 503 -4.47 21.42 33.53
N ARG A 504 -3.78 22.38 32.90
CA ARG A 504 -3.75 22.72 31.46
C ARG A 504 -2.41 22.22 30.89
N THR A 505 -2.40 21.55 29.73
CA THR A 505 -1.16 21.05 29.10
C THR A 505 -0.96 21.75 27.76
N ARG A 506 0.23 22.31 27.57
CA ARG A 506 0.62 23.21 26.46
C ARG A 506 1.31 22.37 25.38
N ALA A 507 0.86 22.44 24.13
CA ALA A 507 1.55 21.86 22.99
C ALA A 507 2.28 23.00 22.26
N VAL A 508 3.57 22.82 21.99
CA VAL A 508 4.40 23.81 21.28
C VAL A 508 4.68 23.27 19.88
N GLY A 509 4.50 24.11 18.88
CA GLY A 509 4.58 23.75 17.45
C GLY A 509 5.98 23.73 16.88
#